data_AF-F9P759-F1
#
_entry.id   AF-F9P759-F1
#
_cell.length_a   1.000
_cell.length_b   1.000
_cell.length_c   1.000
_cell.angle_alpha   90.00
_cell.angle_beta   90.00
_cell.angle_gamma   90.00
#
_symmetry.space_group_name_H-M   'P 1'
#
loop_
_entity.id
_entity.type
_entity.pdbx_description
1 polymer ?
#
loop_
_entity_poly.entity_id
_entity_poly.type
_entity_poly.pdbx_seq_one_letter_code
_entity_poly.pdbx_strand_id
1 'polypeptide(L)'
;MPLKGKVDTLVLGCTHYPLLKPIIQNVMGSTVKLIDSGAECVRDISVLLNYFEINHSREGKLPQHCFFTTANAKRFAEIAETWLNKK
;
A
#
# COMPACT_ATOMS: atom_id res chain seq x y z
N MET A 1 -6.29 -4.53 22.67
CA MET A 1 -6.13 -5.28 21.39
C MET A 1 -5.66 -6.69 21.73
N PRO A 2 -6.35 -7.75 21.26
CA PRO A 2 -6.19 -9.13 21.76
C PRO A 2 -4.80 -9.75 21.54
N LEU A 3 -4.00 -9.18 20.62
CA LEU A 3 -2.65 -9.64 20.25
C LEU A 3 -1.52 -8.88 20.97
N LYS A 4 -1.83 -7.81 21.72
CA LYS A 4 -0.81 -6.98 22.37
C LYS A 4 -0.03 -7.82 23.40
N GLY A 5 1.30 -7.78 23.32
CA GLY A 5 2.19 -8.54 24.21
C GLY A 5 2.29 -10.03 23.91
N LYS A 6 1.67 -10.51 22.82
CA LYS A 6 1.70 -11.92 22.39
C LYS A 6 2.42 -12.14 21.07
N VAL A 7 2.73 -11.07 20.34
CA VAL A 7 3.39 -11.11 19.03
C VAL A 7 4.47 -10.04 18.96
N ASP A 8 5.54 -10.32 18.24
CA ASP A 8 6.60 -9.36 17.90
C ASP A 8 6.39 -8.71 16.52
N THR A 9 5.53 -9.30 15.69
CA THR A 9 5.30 -8.90 14.31
C THR A 9 3.81 -9.03 13.98
N LEU A 10 3.28 -8.03 13.27
CA LEU A 10 1.89 -8.00 12.84
C LEU A 10 1.81 -7.62 11.36
N VAL A 11 1.18 -8.48 10.56
CA VAL A 11 0.90 -8.23 9.15
C VAL A 11 -0.38 -7.42 9.01
N LEU A 12 -0.31 -6.29 8.31
CA LEU A 12 -1.46 -5.47 7.94
C LEU A 12 -2.16 -6.10 6.72
N GLY A 13 -2.99 -7.11 7.00
CA GLY A 13 -3.62 -7.96 5.98
C GLY A 13 -4.83 -7.36 5.23
N CYS A 14 -5.12 -6.07 5.40
CA CYS A 14 -6.17 -5.38 4.66
C CYS A 14 -5.59 -4.12 4.01
N THR A 15 -5.99 -3.85 2.77
CA THR A 15 -5.52 -2.72 1.95
C THR A 15 -5.74 -1.35 2.58
N HIS A 16 -6.63 -1.23 3.57
CA HIS A 16 -6.94 0.02 4.27
C HIS A 16 -6.06 0.29 5.49
N TYR A 17 -5.43 -0.75 6.05
CA TYR A 17 -4.68 -0.64 7.32
C TYR A 17 -3.39 0.18 7.26
N PRO A 18 -2.71 0.38 6.10
CA PRO A 18 -1.60 1.32 6.02
C PRO A 18 -1.97 2.74 6.49
N LEU A 19 -3.20 3.20 6.23
CA LEU A 19 -3.70 4.50 6.70
C LEU A 19 -3.80 4.58 8.23
N LEU A 20 -4.02 3.45 8.88
CA LEU A 20 -4.15 3.33 10.33
C LEU A 20 -2.84 2.90 11.00
N LYS A 21 -1.77 2.71 10.23
CA LYS A 21 -0.47 2.22 10.73
C LYS A 21 0.03 2.99 11.96
N PRO A 22 -0.01 4.35 12.02
CA PRO A 22 0.42 5.08 13.22
C PRO A 22 -0.40 4.73 14.47
N ILE A 23 -1.71 4.56 14.31
CA ILE A 23 -2.64 4.23 15.40
C ILE A 23 -2.40 2.78 15.86
N ILE A 24 -2.28 1.85 14.91
CA ILE A 24 -2.01 0.44 15.19
C ILE A 24 -0.66 0.30 15.90
N GLN A 25 0.38 1.02 15.44
CA GLN A 25 1.70 1.02 16.07
C GLN A 25 1.65 1.52 17.51
N ASN A 26 0.91 2.61 17.76
CA ASN A 26 0.75 3.16 19.10
C ASN A 26 0.08 2.15 20.05
N VAL A 27 -0.93 1.42 19.58
CA VAL A 27 -1.63 0.41 20.39
C VAL A 27 -0.76 -0.82 20.64
N MET A 28 -0.06 -1.30 19.62
CA MET A 28 0.78 -2.50 19.68
C MET A 28 2.10 -2.27 20.43
N GLY A 29 2.61 -1.04 20.45
CA GLY A 29 3.90 -0.67 21.01
C GLY A 29 5.00 -0.65 19.95
N SER A 30 6.07 0.12 20.20
CA SER A 30 7.19 0.31 19.27
C SER A 30 8.01 -0.95 19.00
N THR A 31 7.91 -1.95 19.86
CA THR A 31 8.61 -3.24 19.73
C THR A 31 7.98 -4.16 18.70
N VAL A 32 6.72 -3.93 18.33
CA VAL A 32 6.01 -4.76 17.36
C VAL A 32 6.26 -4.26 15.94
N LYS A 33 6.82 -5.12 15.09
CA LYS A 33 7.05 -4.83 13.68
C LYS A 33 5.75 -4.89 12.89
N LEU A 34 5.37 -3.79 12.24
CA LEU A 34 4.20 -3.77 11.34
C LEU A 34 4.64 -3.99 9.89
N ILE A 35 4.11 -5.04 9.25
CA ILE A 35 4.36 -5.38 7.85
C ILE A 35 3.20 -4.89 6.99
N ASP A 36 3.50 -4.11 5.94
CA ASP A 36 2.52 -3.63 4.97
C ASP A 36 2.44 -4.59 3.78
N SER A 37 1.33 -5.31 3.65
CA SER A 37 1.14 -6.30 2.58
C SER A 37 1.18 -5.67 1.18
N GLY A 38 0.74 -4.42 1.03
CA GLY A 38 0.79 -3.70 -0.25
C GLY A 38 2.22 -3.34 -0.64
N ALA A 39 3.02 -2.87 0.32
CA ALA A 39 4.43 -2.53 0.08
C ALA A 39 5.28 -3.77 -0.27
N GLU A 40 5.05 -4.90 0.41
CA GLU A 40 5.73 -6.16 0.08
C GLU A 40 5.33 -6.67 -1.31
N CYS A 41 4.05 -6.59 -1.67
CA CYS A 41 3.58 -6.95 -3.01
C CYS A 41 4.26 -6.10 -4.11
N VAL A 42 4.42 -4.79 -3.91
CA VAL A 42 5.14 -3.92 -4.87
C VAL A 42 6.61 -4.29 -5.00
N ARG A 43 7.26 -4.70 -3.89
CA ARG A 43 8.66 -5.19 -3.93
C ARG A 43 8.77 -6.45 -4.78
N ASP A 44 7.86 -7.40 -4.60
CA ASP A 44 7.83 -8.64 -5.37
C ASP A 44 7.59 -8.36 -6.86
N ILE A 45 6.64 -7.47 -7.18
CA ILE A 45 6.38 -7.02 -8.56
C ILE A 45 7.66 -6.41 -9.17
N SER A 46 8.40 -5.60 -8.42
CA SER A 46 9.64 -4.97 -8.92
C SER A 46 10.71 -6.01 -9.26
N VAL A 47 10.84 -7.07 -8.45
CA VAL A 47 11.74 -8.19 -8.73
C VAL A 47 11.30 -8.93 -9.99
N LEU A 48 10.00 -9.21 -10.13
CA LEU A 48 9.44 -9.92 -11.28
C LEU A 48 9.61 -9.12 -12.58
N LEU A 49 9.29 -7.82 -12.59
CA LEU A 49 9.48 -6.96 -13.77
C LEU A 49 10.94 -6.94 -14.23
N ASN A 50 11.89 -6.95 -13.29
CA ASN A 50 13.32 -7.05 -13.60
C ASN A 50 13.73 -8.42 -14.11
N TYR A 51 13.25 -9.49 -13.49
CA TYR A 51 13.53 -10.86 -13.90
C TYR A 51 13.05 -11.14 -15.33
N PHE A 52 11.88 -10.63 -15.71
CA PHE A 52 11.32 -10.79 -17.04
C PHE A 52 11.78 -9.73 -18.05
N GLU A 53 12.65 -8.80 -17.65
CA GLU A 53 13.13 -7.69 -18.50
C GLU A 53 12.00 -6.83 -19.12
N ILE A 54 10.86 -6.72 -18.43
CA ILE A 54 9.67 -5.96 -18.87
C ILE A 54 9.50 -4.63 -18.14
N ASN A 55 10.58 -4.10 -17.56
CA ASN A 55 10.56 -2.78 -16.94
C ASN A 55 10.31 -1.69 -17.99
N HIS A 56 9.55 -0.67 -17.60
CA HIS A 56 9.37 0.50 -18.44
C HIS A 56 10.70 1.25 -18.62
N SER A 57 10.98 1.72 -19.84
CA SER A 57 12.18 2.49 -20.14
C SER A 57 12.17 3.85 -19.42
N ARG A 58 13.33 4.26 -18.91
CA ARG A 58 13.52 5.59 -18.30
C ARG A 58 13.45 6.74 -19.31
N GLU A 59 13.69 6.45 -20.58
CA GLU A 59 13.65 7.42 -21.68
C GLU A 59 12.26 7.49 -22.34
N GLY A 60 11.32 6.66 -21.89
CA GLY A 60 9.96 6.61 -22.40
C GLY A 60 9.08 7.76 -21.90
N LYS A 61 7.89 7.89 -22.50
CA LYS A 61 6.83 8.78 -21.98
C LYS A 61 6.49 8.41 -20.54
N LEU A 62 6.10 9.42 -19.76
CA LEU A 62 5.56 9.20 -18.41
C LEU A 62 4.37 8.24 -18.46
N PRO A 63 4.28 7.28 -17.54
CA PRO A 63 3.16 6.34 -17.50
C PRO A 63 1.86 7.10 -17.27
N GLN A 64 0.86 6.83 -18.12
CA GLN A 64 -0.51 7.29 -17.89
C GLN A 64 -1.19 6.31 -16.94
N HIS A 65 -1.68 6.81 -15.80
CA HIS A 65 -2.44 6.02 -14.85
C HIS A 65 -3.94 6.26 -15.09
N CYS A 66 -4.66 5.21 -15.45
CA CYS A 66 -6.11 5.24 -15.64
C CYS A 66 -6.80 4.49 -14.48
N PHE A 67 -7.82 5.11 -13.88
CA PHE A 67 -8.60 4.52 -12.80
C PHE A 67 -10.03 4.28 -13.26
N PHE A 68 -10.56 3.09 -12.97
CA PHE A 68 -11.93 2.69 -13.31
C PHE A 68 -12.64 2.24 -12.05
N THR A 69 -13.92 2.58 -11.92
CA THR A 69 -14.76 2.15 -10.79
C THR A 69 -16.14 1.77 -11.28
N THR A 70 -16.74 0.74 -10.67
CA THR A 70 -18.15 0.37 -10.90
C THR A 70 -19.11 1.20 -10.06
N ALA A 71 -18.58 1.99 -9.12
CA ALA A 71 -19.35 2.85 -8.23
C ALA A 71 -19.37 4.31 -8.74
N ASN A 72 -19.75 5.24 -7.87
CA ASN A 72 -19.72 6.66 -8.19
C ASN A 72 -18.28 7.16 -8.40
N ALA A 73 -17.98 7.56 -9.64
CA ALA A 73 -16.65 8.03 -10.03
C ALA A 73 -16.17 9.25 -9.24
N LYS A 74 -17.06 10.21 -8.95
CA LYS A 74 -16.71 11.43 -8.23
C LYS A 74 -16.28 11.12 -6.79
N ARG A 75 -17.07 10.33 -6.06
CA ARG A 75 -16.74 9.93 -4.69
C ARG A 75 -15.46 9.08 -4.63
N PHE A 76 -15.25 8.22 -5.62
CA PHE A 76 -14.01 7.45 -5.73
C PHE A 76 -12.79 8.36 -5.93
N ALA A 77 -12.89 9.35 -6.83
CA ALA A 77 -11.83 10.32 -7.06
C ALA A 77 -11.49 11.11 -5.79
N GLU A 78 -12.48 11.62 -5.06
CA GLU A 78 -12.27 12.35 -3.79
C GLU A 78 -11.47 11.52 -2.76
N ILE A 79 -11.79 10.23 -2.62
CA ILE A 79 -11.06 9.31 -1.73
C ILE A 79 -9.65 9.06 -2.25
N ALA A 80 -9.50 8.78 -3.54
CA ALA A 80 -8.22 8.46 -4.17
C ALA A 80 -7.24 9.65 -4.11
N GLU A 81 -7.69 10.87 -4.39
CA GLU A 81 -6.90 12.10 -4.31
C GLU A 81 -6.40 12.32 -2.87
N THR A 82 -7.26 12.11 -1.88
CA THR A 82 -6.91 12.23 -0.46
C THR A 82 -5.82 11.23 -0.07
N TRP A 83 -5.91 9.99 -0.54
CA TRP A 83 -4.97 8.92 -0.15
C TRP A 83 -3.66 8.94 -0.93
N LEU A 84 -3.71 9.24 -2.23
CA LEU A 84 -2.54 9.26 -3.12
C LEU A 84 -1.80 10.59 -3.07
N ASN A 85 -2.36 11.62 -2.42
CA ASN A 85 -1.84 12.98 -2.38
C ASN A 85 -1.53 13.52 -3.79
N LYS A 86 -2.34 13.13 -4.77
CA LYS A 86 -2.29 13.59 -6.16
C LYS A 86 -3.53 14.44 -6.42
N LYS A 87 -3.32 15.68 -6.85
CA LYS A 87 -4.35 16.50 -7.50
C LYS A 87 -4.25 16.33 -9.00
#